data_AF-A0A1V8TPH2-F1
#
_entry.id   AF-A0A1V8TPH2-F1
#
_cell.length_a   1.000
_cell.length_b   1.000
_cell.length_c   1.000
_cell.angle_alpha   90.00
_cell.angle_beta   90.00
_cell.angle_gamma   90.00
#
_symmetry.space_group_name_H-M   'P 1'
#
loop_
_entity.id
_entity.type
_entity.pdbx_description
1 polymer ?
#
loop_
_entity_poly.entity_id
_entity_poly.type
_entity_poly.pdbx_seq_one_letter_code
_entity_poly.pdbx_strand_id
1 'polypeptide(L)'
;MLRSGAPRSVLRTINTNAALRATNNPFCKQFASQIWTASRRPQLAQVTTALIATRTASNITEKVKSALPDIDIKKEAQIAKDKLRVDPETVSTTSSIHPLMSEIATPEKEEDTDMMAGVKNDLRTIKETFSLDEVPRQAFYLGLAGLVPYVATSLSTVYCAWEINHVHETGTGLLMSDKTAELALHVLEPLQIGYGATIISFLGAIHWGLEWAGYGGTHGYPRYMIGVAGAALAWPTILLPVEYALISQFLLFNFLYYTDSRATKRGWAPAWYGVYRFVLTFVVGASIVISLIGRGQISHKITKLPSATDRIKALRSSQDDGFESEEEARRRYLKSDEDEEEEEDDD
;
A
#
# COMPACT_ATOMS: atom_id res chain seq x y z
N MET A 1 -68.65 27.69 32.89
CA MET A 1 -68.89 27.59 34.36
C MET A 1 -68.01 26.46 34.88
N LEU A 2 -66.85 26.81 35.42
CA LEU A 2 -66.49 26.81 36.87
C LEU A 2 -65.73 25.51 37.23
N ARG A 3 -64.39 25.58 37.32
CA ARG A 3 -63.57 25.59 38.58
C ARG A 3 -63.56 24.20 39.25
N SER A 4 -62.52 23.65 39.88
CA SER A 4 -61.12 23.99 40.22
C SER A 4 -60.80 23.04 41.40
N GLY A 5 -59.56 22.56 41.57
CA GLY A 5 -59.14 22.06 42.90
C GLY A 5 -58.01 21.03 42.93
N ALA A 6 -56.76 21.49 42.85
CA ALA A 6 -55.65 20.82 43.55
C ALA A 6 -55.70 21.21 45.05
N PRO A 7 -55.12 20.42 45.98
CA PRO A 7 -53.81 20.84 46.52
C PRO A 7 -52.84 19.72 47.00
N ARG A 8 -51.56 19.94 46.68
CA ARG A 8 -50.35 19.96 47.55
C ARG A 8 -50.10 18.91 48.67
N SER A 9 -49.07 18.09 48.41
CA SER A 9 -47.81 17.88 49.18
C SER A 9 -47.79 17.56 50.68
N VAL A 10 -47.12 16.45 51.07
CA VAL A 10 -46.24 16.37 52.25
C VAL A 10 -45.03 15.47 51.97
N LEU A 11 -43.84 16.00 52.23
CA LEU A 11 -42.51 15.38 52.23
C LEU A 11 -42.22 14.66 53.57
N ARG A 12 -41.50 13.53 53.54
CA ARG A 12 -40.52 13.01 54.55
C ARG A 12 -40.33 11.50 54.34
N THR A 13 -39.20 10.83 54.53
CA THR A 13 -37.75 11.11 54.66
C THR A 13 -37.08 9.73 54.65
N ILE A 14 -35.90 9.61 54.05
CA ILE A 14 -35.05 8.42 54.08
C ILE A 14 -34.41 8.28 55.47
N ASN A 15 -34.37 7.05 56.03
CA ASN A 15 -33.29 6.66 56.95
C ASN A 15 -33.04 5.13 56.99
N THR A 16 -31.85 4.75 56.50
CA THR A 16 -30.85 3.81 57.04
C THR A 16 -31.20 2.44 57.65
N ASN A 17 -30.59 1.42 57.02
CA ASN A 17 -29.87 0.25 57.57
C ASN A 17 -30.60 -0.80 58.44
N ALA A 18 -30.58 -2.08 58.00
CA ALA A 18 -29.78 -3.14 58.62
C ALA A 18 -30.02 -4.53 57.98
N ALA A 19 -28.91 -5.23 57.74
CA ALA A 19 -28.71 -6.68 57.84
C ALA A 19 -29.61 -7.64 57.02
N LEU A 20 -29.11 -8.08 55.86
CA LEU A 20 -29.57 -9.33 55.23
C LEU A 20 -28.72 -10.52 55.69
N ARG A 21 -29.45 -11.45 56.28
CA ARG A 21 -29.06 -12.71 56.92
C ARG A 21 -28.78 -13.77 55.85
N ALA A 22 -27.66 -14.45 55.98
CA ALA A 22 -27.24 -15.56 55.13
C ALA A 22 -28.19 -16.77 55.27
N THR A 23 -28.55 -17.39 54.15
CA THR A 23 -29.22 -18.70 54.11
C THR A 23 -28.35 -19.67 53.32
N ASN A 24 -27.96 -20.75 54.00
CA ASN A 24 -27.22 -21.89 53.45
C ASN A 24 -28.18 -22.83 52.69
N ASN A 25 -27.78 -23.31 51.51
CA ASN A 25 -28.35 -24.51 50.91
C ASN A 25 -27.22 -25.36 50.29
N PRO A 26 -27.12 -26.67 50.57
CA PRO A 26 -26.03 -27.53 50.09
C PRO A 26 -26.49 -28.50 48.99
N PHE A 27 -25.88 -28.44 47.80
CA PHE A 27 -25.49 -29.58 46.92
C PHE A 27 -25.00 -29.01 45.55
N CYS A 28 -23.68 -28.97 45.30
CA CYS A 28 -22.89 -29.90 44.45
C CYS A 28 -23.33 -29.90 42.95
N LYS A 29 -22.52 -29.62 41.92
CA LYS A 29 -21.08 -29.79 41.68
C LYS A 29 -20.61 -28.78 40.61
N GLN A 30 -19.56 -28.00 40.86
CA GLN A 30 -18.79 -27.34 39.81
C GLN A 30 -17.34 -27.81 39.91
N PHE A 31 -16.82 -28.26 38.77
CA PHE A 31 -15.44 -28.70 38.58
C PHE A 31 -14.48 -27.54 38.90
N ALA A 32 -13.69 -27.70 39.96
CA ALA A 32 -12.57 -26.84 40.26
C ALA A 32 -11.37 -27.24 39.39
N SER A 33 -11.17 -26.56 38.27
CA SER A 33 -9.86 -26.57 37.60
C SER A 33 -8.91 -25.67 38.40
N GLN A 34 -7.92 -26.31 39.02
CA GLN A 34 -6.89 -25.69 39.84
C GLN A 34 -6.02 -24.76 39.00
N ILE A 35 -6.10 -23.46 39.27
CA ILE A 35 -5.06 -22.51 38.85
C ILE A 35 -3.90 -22.71 39.83
N TRP A 36 -2.86 -23.40 39.37
CA TRP A 36 -1.57 -23.48 40.06
C TRP A 36 -0.89 -22.11 40.01
N THR A 37 -0.95 -21.39 41.12
CA THR A 37 -0.09 -20.25 41.42
C THR A 37 1.07 -20.70 42.31
N ALA A 38 2.18 -21.16 41.72
CA ALA A 38 3.48 -21.17 42.39
C ALA A 38 4.63 -21.45 41.40
N SER A 39 5.27 -20.39 40.90
CA SER A 39 6.74 -20.36 40.91
C SER A 39 7.21 -18.91 41.01
N ARG A 40 7.94 -18.66 42.09
CA ARG A 40 8.62 -17.41 42.41
C ARG A 40 9.52 -17.00 41.24
N ARG A 41 9.29 -15.82 40.67
CA ARG A 41 10.32 -15.10 39.90
C ARG A 41 11.08 -14.18 40.87
N PRO A 42 12.41 -14.08 40.75
CA PRO A 42 13.17 -13.11 41.55
C PRO A 42 12.73 -11.70 41.14
N GLN A 43 12.30 -10.89 42.11
CA GLN A 43 12.18 -9.45 41.92
C GLN A 43 13.60 -8.88 41.80
N LEU A 44 14.07 -8.68 40.57
CA LEU A 44 15.16 -7.75 40.34
C LEU A 44 14.61 -6.34 40.59
N ALA A 45 15.23 -5.66 41.54
CA ALA A 45 14.96 -4.28 41.88
C ALA A 45 14.91 -3.43 40.60
N GLN A 46 13.80 -2.71 40.43
CA GLN A 46 13.66 -1.71 39.39
C GLN A 46 14.64 -0.57 39.69
N VAL A 47 15.74 -0.53 38.94
CA VAL A 47 16.49 0.72 38.77
C VAL A 47 15.66 1.57 37.82
N THR A 48 14.90 2.49 38.39
CA THR A 48 14.17 3.54 37.70
C THR A 48 15.16 4.47 37.01
N THR A 49 15.56 4.14 35.79
CA THR A 49 16.24 5.11 34.93
C THR A 49 15.17 5.97 34.30
N ALA A 50 14.84 7.07 34.97
CA ALA A 50 13.98 8.12 34.43
C ALA A 50 14.66 8.73 33.20
N LEU A 51 14.23 8.32 32.01
CA LEU A 51 14.60 9.01 30.77
C LEU A 51 13.74 10.26 30.63
N ILE A 52 14.37 11.37 30.99
CA ILE A 52 13.88 12.74 30.84
C ILE A 52 13.60 13.00 29.35
N ALA A 53 12.34 13.27 29.03
CA ALA A 53 11.93 13.78 27.75
C ALA A 53 12.53 15.18 27.50
N THR A 54 12.98 15.36 26.26
CA THR A 54 13.65 16.51 25.69
C THR A 54 12.88 17.82 25.84
N ARG A 55 13.43 18.75 26.62
CA ARG A 55 13.38 20.19 26.30
C ARG A 55 14.80 20.71 26.29
N THR A 56 15.06 21.59 25.32
CA THR A 56 16.25 22.45 25.14
C THR A 56 17.39 21.90 24.28
N ALA A 57 17.31 22.24 23.00
CA ALA A 57 18.39 22.18 22.01
C ALA A 57 19.56 23.15 22.31
N SER A 58 19.64 23.74 23.51
CA SER A 58 20.75 24.58 23.96
C SER A 58 21.82 23.80 24.74
N ASN A 59 21.51 22.62 25.27
CA ASN A 59 22.42 21.88 26.16
C ASN A 59 23.39 20.95 25.40
N ILE A 60 23.14 20.67 24.12
CA ILE A 60 24.05 19.87 23.28
C ILE A 60 25.33 20.66 23.01
N THR A 61 25.23 21.96 22.80
CA THR A 61 26.39 22.83 22.59
C THR A 61 27.28 22.89 23.84
N GLU A 62 26.70 22.96 25.04
CA GLU A 62 27.48 22.96 26.29
C GLU A 62 28.09 21.59 26.59
N LYS A 63 27.36 20.49 26.38
CA LYS A 63 27.88 19.13 26.63
C LYS A 63 28.99 18.73 25.65
N VAL A 64 28.92 19.20 24.40
CA VAL A 64 29.99 19.04 23.41
C VAL A 64 31.19 19.93 23.78
N LYS A 65 30.95 21.16 24.25
CA LYS A 65 32.02 22.06 24.71
C LYS A 65 32.74 21.53 25.97
N SER A 66 32.03 20.83 26.85
CA SER A 66 32.60 20.19 28.05
C SER A 66 33.25 18.82 27.77
N ALA A 67 33.02 18.24 26.59
CA ALA A 67 33.59 16.95 26.18
C ALA A 67 34.83 17.11 25.28
N LEU A 68 35.14 18.34 24.86
CA LEU A 68 36.40 18.67 24.21
C LEU A 68 37.48 18.76 25.29
N PRO A 69 38.64 18.08 25.12
CA PRO A 69 39.77 18.26 26.02
C PRO A 69 40.17 19.74 26.03
N ASP A 70 40.51 20.27 27.22
CA ASP A 70 40.87 21.67 27.38
C ASP A 70 42.11 21.96 26.50
N ILE A 71 41.96 22.90 25.57
CA ILE A 71 42.98 23.17 24.54
C ILE A 71 44.12 23.94 25.20
N ASP A 72 45.26 23.26 25.40
CA ASP A 72 46.42 23.85 26.06
C ASP A 72 47.19 24.75 25.08
N ILE A 73 46.71 25.99 24.94
CA ILE A 73 47.19 27.01 23.99
C ILE A 73 48.72 27.19 24.06
N LYS A 74 49.32 27.01 25.25
CA LYS A 74 50.78 27.15 25.44
C LYS A 74 51.56 25.98 24.81
N LYS A 75 51.04 24.76 24.91
CA LYS A 75 51.63 23.59 24.26
C LYS A 75 51.44 23.66 22.75
N GLU A 76 50.25 24.05 22.28
CA GLU A 76 50.02 24.26 20.84
C GLU A 76 50.92 25.36 20.27
N ALA A 77 51.14 26.46 21.00
CA ALA A 77 52.06 27.52 20.59
C ALA A 77 53.54 27.09 20.60
N GLN A 78 53.91 26.06 21.37
CA GLN A 78 55.23 25.43 21.31
C GLN A 78 55.34 24.49 20.11
N ILE A 79 54.36 23.61 19.91
CA ILE A 79 54.30 22.68 18.76
C ILE A 79 54.27 23.45 17.43
N ALA A 80 53.57 24.59 17.37
CA ALA A 80 53.51 25.43 16.17
C ALA A 80 54.85 26.08 15.80
N LYS A 81 55.79 26.19 16.74
CA LYS A 81 57.15 26.69 16.47
C LYS A 81 58.07 25.60 15.93
N ASP A 82 57.73 24.33 16.18
CA ASP A 82 58.50 23.20 15.68
C ASP A 82 58.21 23.02 14.19
N LYS A 83 59.24 23.18 13.36
CA LYS A 83 59.11 23.02 11.91
C LYS A 83 58.94 21.54 11.59
N LEU A 84 57.79 21.17 11.03
CA LEU A 84 57.51 19.80 10.57
C LEU A 84 58.58 19.36 9.58
N ARG A 85 59.14 18.15 9.79
CA ARG A 85 60.05 17.52 8.84
C ARG A 85 59.26 17.03 7.64
N VAL A 86 59.74 17.35 6.45
CA VAL A 86 59.17 16.87 5.20
C VAL A 86 59.89 15.57 4.88
N ASP A 87 59.23 14.44 5.10
CA ASP A 87 59.72 13.10 4.73
C ASP A 87 58.97 12.64 3.47
N PRO A 88 59.44 13.02 2.27
CA PRO A 88 58.70 12.82 1.02
C PRO A 88 58.53 11.35 0.63
N GLU A 89 59.37 10.44 1.14
CA GLU A 89 59.29 9.00 0.82
C GLU A 89 58.27 8.23 1.66
N THR A 90 57.80 8.82 2.76
CA THR A 90 56.83 8.18 3.67
C THR A 90 55.38 8.54 3.31
N VAL A 91 55.19 9.56 2.47
CA VAL A 91 53.87 10.05 2.07
C VAL A 91 53.54 9.51 0.68
N SER A 92 52.46 8.72 0.58
CA SER A 92 51.92 8.31 -0.73
C SER A 92 51.64 9.56 -1.57
N THR A 93 52.29 9.66 -2.72
CA THR A 93 52.00 10.70 -3.73
C THR A 93 50.59 10.57 -4.29
N THR A 94 49.97 9.40 -4.12
CA THR A 94 48.57 9.14 -4.46
C THR A 94 47.69 9.59 -3.31
N SER A 95 47.03 10.72 -3.52
CA SER A 95 46.06 11.31 -2.60
C SER A 95 44.79 10.45 -2.52
N SER A 96 44.19 10.36 -1.32
CA SER A 96 42.89 9.70 -1.10
C SER A 96 41.68 10.57 -1.51
N ILE A 97 41.90 11.61 -2.32
CA ILE A 97 40.83 12.46 -2.84
C ILE A 97 40.36 11.83 -4.15
N HIS A 98 39.07 11.52 -4.23
CA HIS A 98 38.44 11.04 -5.46
C HIS A 98 38.77 12.03 -6.59
N PRO A 99 39.41 11.60 -7.70
CA PRO A 99 39.70 12.50 -8.80
C PRO A 99 38.37 12.93 -9.43
N LEU A 100 37.93 14.14 -9.12
CA LEU A 100 36.79 14.81 -9.76
C LEU A 100 37.21 15.55 -11.05
N MET A 101 38.49 15.44 -11.44
CA MET A 101 38.99 15.84 -12.75
C MET A 101 39.88 14.71 -13.29
N SER A 102 39.32 13.93 -14.20
CA SER A 102 39.99 12.80 -14.87
C SER A 102 40.51 13.16 -16.27
N GLU A 103 40.55 14.44 -16.66
CA GLU A 103 40.66 14.76 -18.10
C GLU A 103 42.07 15.11 -18.60
N ILE A 104 43.13 15.06 -17.79
CA ILE A 104 44.48 15.39 -18.30
C ILE A 104 45.51 14.34 -17.89
N ALA A 105 45.85 13.53 -18.89
CA ALA A 105 47.08 12.74 -19.02
C ALA A 105 47.21 11.47 -18.17
N THR A 106 46.34 10.49 -18.43
CA THR A 106 46.76 9.07 -18.38
C THR A 106 46.16 8.38 -19.61
N PRO A 107 46.91 7.60 -20.41
CA PRO A 107 46.32 6.87 -21.52
C PRO A 107 45.29 5.90 -20.96
N GLU A 108 44.02 6.10 -21.32
CA GLU A 108 42.92 5.21 -20.98
C GLU A 108 43.25 3.81 -21.49
N LYS A 109 43.39 2.88 -20.56
CA LYS A 109 43.41 1.45 -20.87
C LYS A 109 41.95 1.04 -20.92
N GLU A 110 41.41 0.85 -22.12
CA GLU A 110 40.06 0.31 -22.33
C GLU A 110 40.00 -1.08 -21.68
N GLU A 111 39.36 -1.16 -20.51
CA GLU A 111 39.23 -2.39 -19.73
C GLU A 111 37.75 -2.83 -19.72
N ASP A 112 37.27 -3.30 -20.88
CA ASP A 112 35.92 -3.86 -21.07
C ASP A 112 35.60 -5.04 -20.12
N THR A 113 36.61 -5.57 -19.43
CA THR A 113 36.49 -6.70 -18.51
C THR A 113 36.04 -6.29 -17.10
N ASP A 114 36.16 -5.00 -16.71
CA ASP A 114 35.81 -4.53 -15.36
C ASP A 114 34.36 -4.01 -15.25
N MET A 115 33.73 -3.66 -16.39
CA MET A 115 32.31 -3.26 -16.43
C MET A 115 31.38 -4.38 -15.96
N MET A 116 31.64 -5.64 -16.36
CA MET A 116 30.83 -6.79 -15.94
C MET A 116 31.09 -7.17 -14.47
N ALA A 117 32.30 -6.95 -13.97
CA ALA A 117 32.64 -7.12 -12.56
C ALA A 117 31.93 -6.07 -11.70
N GLY A 118 31.93 -4.80 -12.15
CA GLY A 118 31.15 -3.70 -11.55
C GLY A 118 29.65 -4.01 -11.50
N VAL A 119 29.04 -4.38 -12.64
CA VAL A 119 27.62 -4.76 -12.69
C VAL A 119 27.30 -5.95 -11.78
N LYS A 120 28.18 -6.96 -11.72
CA LYS A 120 27.99 -8.10 -10.82
C LYS A 120 28.12 -7.71 -9.34
N ASN A 121 29.03 -6.79 -9.02
CA ASN A 121 29.20 -6.27 -7.67
C ASN A 121 28.01 -5.38 -7.26
N ASP A 122 27.48 -4.59 -8.17
CA ASP A 122 26.27 -3.80 -7.99
C ASP A 122 25.06 -4.70 -7.81
N LEU A 123 24.90 -5.74 -8.64
CA LEU A 123 23.85 -6.74 -8.49
C LEU A 123 23.96 -7.48 -7.15
N ARG A 124 25.18 -7.79 -6.71
CA ARG A 124 25.42 -8.40 -5.42
C ARG A 124 25.07 -7.44 -4.28
N THR A 125 25.45 -6.17 -4.38
CA THR A 125 25.14 -5.13 -3.39
C THR A 125 23.63 -4.88 -3.29
N ILE A 126 22.95 -4.81 -4.43
CA ILE A 126 21.48 -4.71 -4.53
C ILE A 126 20.87 -5.96 -3.89
N LYS A 127 21.33 -7.16 -4.26
CA LYS A 127 20.84 -8.40 -3.67
C LYS A 127 21.04 -8.42 -2.16
N GLU A 128 22.21 -8.04 -1.65
CA GLU A 128 22.51 -8.00 -0.21
C GLU A 128 21.65 -6.94 0.50
N THR A 129 21.45 -5.77 -0.10
CA THR A 129 20.60 -4.69 0.44
C THR A 129 19.12 -5.07 0.48
N PHE A 130 18.65 -5.82 -0.53
CA PHE A 130 17.28 -6.33 -0.63
C PHE A 130 17.14 -7.80 -0.20
N SER A 131 18.14 -8.35 0.51
CA SER A 131 18.10 -9.74 0.95
C SER A 131 17.03 -9.92 2.02
N LEU A 132 15.97 -10.63 1.66
CA LEU A 132 14.85 -10.97 2.55
C LEU A 132 15.18 -12.16 3.48
N ASP A 133 16.45 -12.56 3.56
CA ASP A 133 16.91 -13.74 4.31
C ASP A 133 16.79 -13.53 5.83
N GLU A 134 16.81 -12.27 6.28
CA GLU A 134 16.57 -11.89 7.68
C GLU A 134 15.09 -11.91 8.07
N VAL A 135 14.17 -12.00 7.09
CA VAL A 135 12.73 -11.97 7.35
C VAL A 135 12.29 -13.36 7.85
N PRO A 136 11.51 -13.45 8.94
CA PRO A 136 10.91 -14.71 9.36
C PRO A 136 10.10 -15.35 8.22
N ARG A 137 10.44 -16.60 7.86
CA ARG A 137 9.86 -17.30 6.70
C ARG A 137 8.33 -17.30 6.70
N GLN A 138 7.71 -17.40 7.87
CA GLN A 138 6.25 -17.38 8.02
C GLN A 138 5.66 -16.04 7.56
N ALA A 139 6.26 -14.92 7.98
CA ALA A 139 5.82 -13.59 7.58
C ALA A 139 6.04 -13.36 6.08
N PHE A 140 7.16 -13.84 5.55
CA PHE A 140 7.47 -13.75 4.12
C PHE A 140 6.42 -14.46 3.25
N TYR A 141 6.07 -15.72 3.56
CA TYR A 141 5.07 -16.46 2.80
C TYR A 141 3.68 -15.85 2.91
N LEU A 142 3.28 -15.37 4.10
CA LEU A 142 2.01 -14.67 4.29
C LEU A 142 1.97 -13.36 3.49
N GLY A 143 3.05 -12.60 3.48
CA GLY A 143 3.18 -11.39 2.66
C GLY A 143 3.04 -11.67 1.18
N LEU A 144 3.75 -12.70 0.70
CA LEU A 144 3.75 -13.08 -0.71
C LEU A 144 2.39 -13.65 -1.15
N ALA A 145 1.72 -14.43 -0.28
CA ALA A 145 0.34 -14.87 -0.51
C ALA A 145 -0.63 -13.68 -0.61
N GLY A 146 -0.43 -12.63 0.19
CA GLY A 146 -1.21 -11.40 0.10
C GLY A 146 -1.01 -10.60 -1.20
N LEU A 147 0.02 -10.90 -2.00
CA LEU A 147 0.22 -10.27 -3.32
C LEU A 147 -0.59 -10.96 -4.42
N VAL A 148 -1.01 -12.21 -4.20
CA VAL A 148 -1.69 -13.02 -5.23
C VAL A 148 -2.93 -12.32 -5.78
N PRO A 149 -3.84 -11.74 -4.98
CA PRO A 149 -5.01 -11.06 -5.51
C PRO A 149 -4.66 -9.84 -6.38
N TYR A 150 -3.57 -9.12 -6.09
CA TYR A 150 -3.13 -7.98 -6.89
C TYR A 150 -2.59 -8.39 -8.26
N VAL A 151 -1.73 -9.41 -8.27
CA VAL A 151 -1.18 -9.94 -9.51
C VAL A 151 -2.30 -10.56 -10.35
N ALA A 152 -3.20 -11.31 -9.73
CA ALA A 152 -4.34 -11.92 -10.41
C ALA A 152 -5.26 -10.85 -11.02
N THR A 153 -5.66 -9.85 -10.25
CA THR A 153 -6.55 -8.78 -10.73
C THR A 153 -5.90 -7.94 -11.83
N SER A 154 -4.65 -7.50 -11.65
CA SER A 154 -3.94 -6.71 -12.66
C SER A 154 -3.72 -7.44 -13.98
N LEU A 155 -3.30 -8.72 -13.94
CA LEU A 155 -3.18 -9.54 -15.15
C LEU A 155 -4.53 -9.78 -15.80
N SER A 156 -5.58 -10.04 -15.03
CA SER A 156 -6.93 -10.22 -15.55
C SER A 156 -7.44 -8.94 -16.22
N THR A 157 -7.21 -7.76 -15.61
CA THR A 157 -7.57 -6.47 -16.20
C THR A 157 -6.85 -6.21 -17.51
N VAL A 158 -5.54 -6.49 -17.60
CA VAL A 158 -4.80 -6.35 -18.86
C VAL A 158 -5.28 -7.36 -19.90
N TYR A 159 -5.57 -8.59 -19.50
CA TYR A 159 -6.10 -9.61 -20.39
C TYR A 159 -7.46 -9.19 -20.97
N CYS A 160 -8.39 -8.72 -20.13
CA CYS A 160 -9.68 -8.17 -20.59
C CYS A 160 -9.47 -6.94 -21.48
N ALA A 161 -8.51 -6.06 -21.16
CA ALA A 161 -8.18 -4.90 -21.99
C ALA A 161 -7.70 -5.31 -23.38
N TRP A 162 -6.81 -6.30 -23.44
CA TRP A 162 -6.28 -6.83 -24.69
C TRP A 162 -7.40 -7.46 -25.52
N GLU A 163 -8.27 -8.27 -24.91
CA GLU A 163 -9.36 -8.95 -25.59
C GLU A 163 -10.38 -7.97 -26.18
N ILE A 164 -10.77 -6.92 -25.45
CA ILE A 164 -11.66 -5.86 -25.95
C ILE A 164 -11.03 -5.13 -27.16
N ASN A 165 -9.73 -4.86 -27.12
CA ASN A 165 -9.04 -4.24 -28.25
C ASN A 165 -8.95 -5.19 -29.46
N HIS A 166 -8.69 -6.48 -29.23
CA HIS A 166 -8.54 -7.48 -30.29
C HIS A 166 -9.88 -7.78 -31.01
N VAL A 167 -10.97 -7.88 -30.26
CA VAL A 167 -12.34 -8.06 -30.80
C VAL A 167 -12.72 -6.89 -31.71
N HIS A 168 -12.31 -5.66 -31.36
CA HIS A 168 -12.62 -4.49 -32.15
C HIS A 168 -11.88 -4.45 -33.50
N GLU A 169 -10.63 -4.94 -33.54
CA GLU A 169 -9.82 -4.96 -34.75
C GLU A 169 -10.15 -6.15 -35.67
N THR A 170 -10.47 -7.31 -35.07
CA THR A 170 -10.58 -8.59 -35.80
C THR A 170 -12.04 -9.10 -35.90
N GLY A 171 -12.97 -8.47 -35.17
CA GLY A 171 -14.39 -8.85 -35.14
C GLY A 171 -14.71 -10.15 -34.40
N THR A 172 -13.70 -10.85 -33.85
CA THR A 172 -13.85 -12.12 -33.13
C THR A 172 -12.98 -12.14 -31.88
N GLY A 173 -13.55 -12.63 -30.77
CA GLY A 173 -12.84 -12.80 -29.49
C GLY A 173 -12.17 -14.16 -29.38
N LEU A 174 -11.08 -14.25 -28.61
CA LEU A 174 -10.26 -15.47 -28.53
C LEU A 174 -10.81 -16.43 -27.46
N LEU A 175 -11.22 -15.92 -26.30
CA LEU A 175 -11.80 -16.69 -25.18
C LEU A 175 -13.13 -16.11 -24.67
N MET A 176 -13.37 -14.81 -24.80
CA MET A 176 -14.55 -14.12 -24.28
C MET A 176 -15.11 -13.09 -25.28
N SER A 177 -16.42 -12.87 -25.19
CA SER A 177 -17.11 -11.77 -25.89
C SER A 177 -16.84 -10.43 -25.19
N ASP A 178 -16.87 -9.34 -25.94
CA ASP A 178 -16.72 -7.95 -25.47
C ASP A 178 -17.55 -7.67 -24.20
N LYS A 179 -18.84 -8.04 -24.24
CA LYS A 179 -19.78 -7.82 -23.12
C LYS A 179 -19.41 -8.62 -21.87
N THR A 180 -18.82 -9.81 -22.04
CA THR A 180 -18.35 -10.64 -20.92
C THR A 180 -17.08 -10.06 -20.31
N ALA A 181 -16.15 -9.57 -21.14
CA ALA A 181 -14.92 -8.91 -20.67
C ALA A 181 -15.23 -7.60 -19.93
N GLU A 182 -16.17 -6.80 -20.43
CA GLU A 182 -16.67 -5.60 -19.74
C GLU A 182 -17.28 -5.95 -18.36
N LEU A 183 -18.12 -6.98 -18.30
CA LEU A 183 -18.75 -7.41 -17.04
C LEU A 183 -17.73 -7.95 -16.04
N ALA A 184 -16.70 -8.67 -16.52
CA ALA A 184 -15.59 -9.13 -15.69
C ALA A 184 -14.81 -7.95 -15.07
N LEU A 185 -14.54 -6.89 -15.86
CA LEU A 185 -13.87 -5.68 -15.36
C LEU A 185 -14.67 -5.00 -14.23
N HIS A 186 -15.98 -4.89 -14.38
CA HIS A 186 -16.85 -4.32 -13.34
C HIS A 186 -16.81 -5.08 -12.01
N VAL A 187 -16.45 -6.36 -12.00
CA VAL A 187 -16.27 -7.16 -10.78
C VAL A 187 -14.85 -7.08 -10.26
N LEU A 188 -13.85 -7.12 -11.15
CA LEU A 188 -12.43 -7.09 -10.80
C LEU A 188 -12.02 -5.77 -10.13
N GLU A 189 -12.59 -4.65 -10.58
CA GLU A 189 -12.22 -3.31 -10.13
C GLU A 189 -12.57 -3.05 -8.65
N PRO A 190 -13.83 -3.21 -8.19
CA PRO A 190 -14.15 -3.11 -6.77
C PRO A 190 -13.41 -4.16 -5.93
N LEU A 191 -13.10 -5.33 -6.49
CA LEU A 191 -12.37 -6.36 -5.77
C LEU A 191 -10.94 -5.93 -5.48
N GLN A 192 -10.22 -5.37 -6.46
CA GLN A 192 -8.87 -4.84 -6.26
C GLN A 192 -8.87 -3.67 -5.28
N ILE A 193 -9.81 -2.73 -5.41
CA ILE A 193 -9.93 -1.55 -4.53
C ILE A 193 -10.30 -1.97 -3.10
N GLY A 194 -11.32 -2.81 -2.95
CA GLY A 194 -11.77 -3.30 -1.65
C GLY A 194 -10.65 -4.08 -0.94
N TYR A 195 -9.97 -4.97 -1.68
CA TYR A 195 -8.81 -5.67 -1.16
C TYR A 195 -7.71 -4.71 -0.72
N GLY A 196 -7.40 -3.68 -1.52
CA GLY A 196 -6.40 -2.69 -1.14
C GLY A 196 -6.74 -1.89 0.10
N ALA A 197 -8.00 -1.48 0.26
CA ALA A 197 -8.45 -0.79 1.46
C ALA A 197 -8.32 -1.67 2.72
N THR A 198 -8.62 -2.98 2.61
CA THR A 198 -8.44 -3.91 3.74
C THR A 198 -6.96 -4.05 4.12
N ILE A 199 -6.07 -4.23 3.13
CA ILE A 199 -4.64 -4.38 3.38
C ILE A 199 -4.06 -3.12 4.02
N ILE A 200 -4.36 -1.93 3.49
CA ILE A 200 -3.89 -0.65 4.07
C ILE A 200 -4.34 -0.50 5.54
N SER A 201 -5.57 -0.91 5.85
CA SER A 201 -6.08 -0.90 7.22
C SER A 201 -5.27 -1.84 8.14
N PHE A 202 -4.95 -3.05 7.69
CA PHE A 202 -4.13 -3.99 8.46
C PHE A 202 -2.69 -3.51 8.66
N LEU A 203 -2.09 -2.89 7.65
CA LEU A 203 -0.74 -2.32 7.74
C LEU A 203 -0.67 -1.22 8.81
N GLY A 204 -1.71 -0.38 8.89
CA GLY A 204 -1.85 0.57 9.99
C GLY A 204 -1.86 -0.14 11.35
N ALA A 205 -2.68 -1.19 11.49
CA ALA A 205 -2.85 -1.93 12.74
C ALA A 205 -1.55 -2.61 13.25
N ILE A 206 -0.58 -2.92 12.37
CA ILE A 206 0.73 -3.47 12.80
C ILE A 206 1.41 -2.54 13.83
N HIS A 207 1.26 -1.22 13.69
CA HIS A 207 1.85 -0.26 14.61
C HIS A 207 1.27 -0.37 16.03
N TRP A 208 0.00 -0.76 16.16
CA TRP A 208 -0.61 -1.02 17.48
C TRP A 208 -0.03 -2.29 18.08
N GLY A 209 0.09 -3.35 17.28
CA GLY A 209 0.68 -4.62 17.71
C GLY A 209 2.12 -4.46 18.21
N LEU A 210 2.93 -3.69 17.49
CA LEU A 210 4.31 -3.41 17.90
C LEU A 210 4.40 -2.51 19.15
N GLU A 211 3.45 -1.60 19.36
CA GLU A 211 3.35 -0.79 20.59
C GLU A 211 2.96 -1.65 21.80
N TRP A 212 1.98 -2.54 21.65
CA TRP A 212 1.58 -3.48 22.70
C TRP A 212 2.68 -4.47 23.05
N ALA A 213 3.51 -4.84 22.07
CA ALA A 213 4.71 -5.65 22.29
C ALA A 213 5.86 -4.87 22.96
N GLY A 214 5.74 -3.54 23.13
CA GLY A 214 6.80 -2.69 23.67
C GLY A 214 8.03 -2.57 22.78
N TYR A 215 7.93 -2.92 21.48
CA TYR A 215 9.06 -2.93 20.58
C TYR A 215 9.50 -1.50 20.24
N GLY A 216 10.78 -1.20 20.46
CA GLY A 216 11.35 0.14 20.29
C GLY A 216 11.03 1.11 21.43
N GLY A 217 10.36 0.66 22.50
CA GLY A 217 9.90 1.51 23.61
C GLY A 217 8.46 2.00 23.45
N THR A 218 7.91 2.60 24.51
CA THR A 218 6.53 3.11 24.54
C THR A 218 6.47 4.54 24.02
N HIS A 219 5.81 4.74 22.89
CA HIS A 219 5.63 6.04 22.26
C HIS A 219 4.23 6.61 22.47
N GLY A 220 3.25 5.75 22.82
CA GLY A 220 1.88 6.14 23.10
C GLY A 220 1.10 6.59 21.86
N TYR A 221 0.27 7.63 22.03
CA TYR A 221 -0.64 8.16 21.01
C TYR A 221 -0.07 8.41 19.60
N PRO A 222 1.13 9.00 19.40
CA PRO A 222 1.65 9.25 18.05
C PRO A 222 1.80 7.99 17.19
N ARG A 223 2.11 6.85 17.81
CA ARG A 223 2.22 5.57 17.09
C ARG A 223 0.86 4.95 16.79
N TYR A 224 -0.08 5.07 17.73
CA TYR A 224 -1.47 4.64 17.49
C TYR A 224 -2.12 5.43 16.34
N MET A 225 -1.83 6.73 16.23
CA MET A 225 -2.33 7.58 15.16
C MET A 225 -1.92 7.11 13.77
N ILE A 226 -0.72 6.52 13.60
CA ILE A 226 -0.30 5.96 12.30
C ILE A 226 -1.26 4.83 11.89
N GLY A 227 -1.63 3.98 12.85
CA GLY A 227 -2.57 2.90 12.59
C GLY A 227 -3.98 3.37 12.27
N VAL A 228 -4.49 4.35 13.04
CA VAL A 228 -5.79 4.98 12.77
C VAL A 228 -5.81 5.66 11.41
N ALA A 229 -4.75 6.42 11.08
CA ALA A 229 -4.65 7.15 9.83
C ALA A 229 -4.69 6.22 8.62
N GLY A 230 -4.01 5.07 8.68
CA GLY A 230 -4.05 4.06 7.62
C GLY A 230 -5.48 3.61 7.31
N ALA A 231 -6.23 3.19 8.32
CA ALA A 231 -7.63 2.77 8.14
C ALA A 231 -8.54 3.93 7.74
N ALA A 232 -8.40 5.10 8.37
CA ALA A 232 -9.22 6.28 8.09
C ALA A 232 -9.05 6.79 6.65
N LEU A 233 -7.85 6.68 6.09
CA LEU A 233 -7.58 7.05 4.70
C LEU A 233 -7.96 5.94 3.71
N ALA A 234 -7.90 4.67 4.12
CA ALA A 234 -8.23 3.54 3.25
C ALA A 234 -9.72 3.47 2.89
N TRP A 235 -10.60 3.64 3.88
CA TRP A 235 -12.05 3.46 3.69
C TRP A 235 -12.67 4.41 2.65
N PRO A 236 -12.36 5.72 2.66
CA PRO A 236 -12.87 6.65 1.65
C PRO A 236 -12.49 6.26 0.21
N THR A 237 -11.38 5.56 0.01
CA THR A 237 -10.96 5.15 -1.34
C THR A 237 -11.94 4.18 -2.00
N ILE A 238 -12.73 3.44 -1.22
CA ILE A 238 -13.76 2.52 -1.74
C ILE A 238 -14.92 3.29 -2.39
N LEU A 239 -15.17 4.53 -1.95
CA LEU A 239 -16.25 5.38 -2.44
C LEU A 239 -15.85 6.21 -3.67
N LEU A 240 -14.56 6.23 -4.01
CA LEU A 240 -14.05 6.98 -5.16
C LEU A 240 -14.28 6.21 -6.46
N PRO A 241 -14.40 6.92 -7.61
CA PRO A 241 -14.32 6.27 -8.91
C PRO A 241 -13.00 5.51 -9.05
N VAL A 242 -13.02 4.42 -9.81
CA VAL A 242 -11.95 3.41 -9.83
C VAL A 242 -10.57 4.01 -10.12
N GLU A 243 -10.47 4.98 -11.03
CA GLU A 243 -9.22 5.65 -11.37
C GLU A 243 -8.63 6.38 -10.16
N TYR A 244 -9.45 7.18 -9.48
CA TYR A 244 -9.04 7.93 -8.30
C TYR A 244 -8.81 7.01 -7.10
N ALA A 245 -9.59 5.94 -6.96
CA ALA A 245 -9.40 4.93 -5.94
C ALA A 245 -8.03 4.25 -6.07
N LEU A 246 -7.66 3.79 -7.26
CA LEU A 246 -6.37 3.14 -7.53
C LEU A 246 -5.19 4.11 -7.33
N ILE A 247 -5.30 5.35 -7.83
CA ILE A 247 -4.24 6.37 -7.65
C ILE A 247 -4.08 6.72 -6.16
N SER A 248 -5.18 6.97 -5.44
CA SER A 248 -5.12 7.30 -4.02
C SER A 248 -4.57 6.14 -3.19
N GLN A 249 -4.96 4.89 -3.47
CA GLN A 249 -4.40 3.72 -2.81
C GLN A 249 -2.91 3.53 -3.11
N PHE A 250 -2.47 3.75 -4.36
CA PHE A 250 -1.05 3.75 -4.71
C PHE A 250 -0.26 4.75 -3.88
N LEU A 251 -0.74 5.99 -3.79
CA LEU A 251 -0.12 7.03 -2.96
C LEU A 251 -0.14 6.65 -1.47
N LEU A 252 -1.23 6.04 -1.00
CA LEU A 252 -1.39 5.63 0.38
C LEU A 252 -0.44 4.48 0.74
N PHE A 253 -0.24 3.50 -0.13
CA PHE A 253 0.77 2.45 0.03
C PHE A 253 2.18 3.03 0.12
N ASN A 254 2.53 3.99 -0.75
CA ASN A 254 3.82 4.65 -0.75
C ASN A 254 4.03 5.50 0.51
N PHE A 255 2.99 6.22 0.94
CA PHE A 255 3.01 7.01 2.17
C PHE A 255 3.18 6.11 3.40
N LEU A 256 2.44 5.00 3.48
CA LEU A 256 2.59 4.02 4.56
C LEU A 256 4.00 3.42 4.55
N TYR A 257 4.53 3.02 3.39
CA TYR A 257 5.91 2.56 3.28
C TYR A 257 6.90 3.62 3.78
N TYR A 258 6.71 4.88 3.42
CA TYR A 258 7.56 5.96 3.92
C TYR A 258 7.48 6.07 5.46
N THR A 259 6.28 5.99 6.03
CA THR A 259 6.11 5.99 7.50
C THR A 259 6.75 4.76 8.17
N ASP A 260 6.60 3.57 7.57
CA ASP A 260 7.18 2.30 8.02
C ASP A 260 8.72 2.35 7.97
N SER A 261 9.28 2.89 6.89
CA SER A 261 10.73 3.06 6.71
C SER A 261 11.30 4.05 7.72
N ARG A 262 10.60 5.17 7.97
CA ARG A 262 10.99 6.14 9.01
C ARG A 262 10.88 5.55 10.41
N ALA A 263 9.85 4.75 10.69
CA ALA A 263 9.69 4.04 11.95
C ALA A 263 10.84 3.04 12.16
N THR A 264 11.23 2.31 11.12
CA THR A 264 12.35 1.37 11.15
C THR A 264 13.68 2.09 11.42
N LYS A 265 13.96 3.20 10.72
CA LYS A 265 15.18 4.02 10.93
C LYS A 265 15.26 4.65 12.34
N ARG A 266 14.11 4.88 12.98
CA ARG A 266 14.02 5.37 14.37
C ARG A 266 14.10 4.24 15.42
N GLY A 267 14.20 2.99 15.00
CA GLY A 267 14.20 1.82 15.89
C GLY A 267 12.83 1.43 16.44
N TRP A 268 11.74 1.96 15.87
CA TRP A 268 10.37 1.63 16.29
C TRP A 268 9.90 0.29 15.72
N ALA A 269 10.48 -0.14 14.60
CA ALA A 269 10.17 -1.41 13.94
C ALA A 269 11.47 -2.19 13.65
N PRO A 270 11.41 -3.52 13.47
CA PRO A 270 12.58 -4.34 13.16
C PRO A 270 13.29 -3.89 11.88
N ALA A 271 14.62 -4.00 11.83
CA ALA A 271 15.42 -3.54 10.69
C ALA A 271 14.99 -4.17 9.35
N TRP A 272 14.65 -5.46 9.36
CA TRP A 272 14.17 -6.19 8.19
C TRP A 272 12.79 -5.71 7.68
N TYR A 273 11.97 -5.08 8.53
CA TYR A 273 10.61 -4.69 8.19
C TYR A 273 10.60 -3.64 7.07
N GLY A 274 11.54 -2.71 7.06
CA GLY A 274 11.64 -1.68 6.01
C GLY A 274 11.88 -2.27 4.62
N VAL A 275 12.85 -3.20 4.51
CA VAL A 275 13.19 -3.86 3.23
C VAL A 275 12.06 -4.77 2.77
N TYR A 276 11.51 -5.57 3.68
CA TYR A 276 10.34 -6.41 3.43
C TYR A 276 9.16 -5.59 2.90
N ARG A 277 8.87 -4.45 3.54
CA ARG A 277 7.78 -3.56 3.15
C ARG A 277 7.99 -2.99 1.77
N PHE A 278 9.20 -2.54 1.45
CA PHE A 278 9.55 -2.01 0.13
C PHE A 278 9.19 -3.00 -0.98
N VAL A 279 9.64 -4.26 -0.86
CA VAL A 279 9.38 -5.31 -1.87
C VAL A 279 7.88 -5.54 -2.06
N LEU A 280 7.12 -5.67 -0.96
CA LEU A 280 5.67 -5.85 -1.05
C LEU A 280 4.98 -4.65 -1.70
N THR A 281 5.31 -3.43 -1.26
CA THR A 281 4.70 -2.22 -1.82
C THR A 281 5.10 -1.97 -3.27
N PHE A 282 6.29 -2.41 -3.68
CA PHE A 282 6.73 -2.35 -5.07
C PHE A 282 5.88 -3.26 -5.95
N VAL A 283 5.67 -4.51 -5.55
CA VAL A 283 4.83 -5.46 -6.32
C VAL A 283 3.38 -5.00 -6.36
N VAL A 284 2.81 -4.57 -5.22
CA VAL A 284 1.45 -4.00 -5.19
C VAL A 284 1.37 -2.75 -6.06
N GLY A 285 2.33 -1.85 -5.94
CA GLY A 285 2.38 -0.61 -6.71
C GLY A 285 2.47 -0.86 -8.21
N ALA A 286 3.34 -1.78 -8.63
CA ALA A 286 3.44 -2.21 -10.03
C ALA A 286 2.11 -2.82 -10.52
N SER A 287 1.48 -3.68 -9.71
CA SER A 287 0.18 -4.28 -10.06
C SER A 287 -0.91 -3.21 -10.22
N ILE A 288 -0.96 -2.21 -9.34
CA ILE A 288 -1.91 -1.08 -9.45
C ILE A 288 -1.65 -0.28 -10.73
N VAL A 289 -0.39 0.04 -11.03
CA VAL A 289 -0.01 0.78 -12.25
C VAL A 289 -0.40 -0.02 -13.50
N ILE A 290 -0.15 -1.33 -13.52
CA ILE A 290 -0.56 -2.22 -14.61
C ILE A 290 -2.08 -2.21 -14.79
N SER A 291 -2.86 -2.32 -13.70
CA SER A 291 -4.32 -2.20 -13.76
C SER A 291 -4.76 -0.84 -14.31
N LEU A 292 -4.07 0.25 -13.92
CA LEU A 292 -4.38 1.61 -14.38
C LEU A 292 -4.12 1.76 -15.88
N ILE A 293 -3.01 1.21 -16.39
CA ILE A 293 -2.67 1.21 -17.82
C ILE A 293 -3.68 0.38 -18.60
N GLY A 294 -3.98 -0.84 -18.12
CA GLY A 294 -4.98 -1.72 -18.74
C GLY A 294 -6.34 -1.02 -18.83
N ARG A 295 -6.80 -0.39 -17.75
CA ARG A 295 -8.03 0.40 -17.75
C ARG A 295 -7.94 1.62 -18.66
N GLY A 296 -6.81 2.34 -18.67
CA GLY A 296 -6.60 3.53 -19.51
C GLY A 296 -6.75 3.25 -21.01
N GLN A 297 -6.32 2.07 -21.47
CA GLN A 297 -6.49 1.63 -22.86
C GLN A 297 -7.97 1.44 -23.26
N ILE A 298 -8.84 1.11 -22.30
CA ILE A 298 -10.26 0.83 -22.56
C ILE A 298 -11.17 1.99 -22.11
N SER A 299 -10.69 2.92 -21.28
CA SER A 299 -11.50 4.00 -20.70
C SER A 299 -12.16 4.87 -21.77
N HIS A 300 -11.47 5.18 -22.86
CA HIS A 300 -12.05 5.92 -24.00
C HIS A 300 -13.15 5.14 -24.75
N LYS A 301 -13.21 3.81 -24.59
CA LYS A 301 -14.12 2.91 -25.29
C LYS A 301 -15.34 2.53 -24.42
N ILE A 302 -15.14 2.31 -23.11
CA ILE A 302 -16.21 1.93 -22.16
C ILE A 302 -17.04 3.14 -21.69
N THR A 303 -16.44 4.33 -21.51
CA THR A 303 -17.18 5.49 -20.96
C THR A 303 -18.22 6.06 -21.93
N LYS A 304 -18.17 5.71 -23.23
CA LYS A 304 -19.30 5.89 -24.14
C LYS A 304 -20.29 4.75 -23.96
N LEU A 305 -21.01 4.75 -22.84
CA LEU A 305 -22.30 4.07 -22.82
C LEU A 305 -23.10 4.59 -24.04
N PRO A 306 -23.65 3.71 -24.89
CA PRO A 306 -24.40 4.15 -26.05
C PRO A 306 -25.53 5.04 -25.54
N SER A 307 -25.37 6.34 -25.81
CA SER A 307 -26.34 7.37 -25.43
C SER A 307 -27.71 6.94 -25.97
N ALA A 308 -28.79 7.39 -25.35
CA ALA A 308 -30.14 7.13 -25.88
C ALA A 308 -30.22 7.46 -27.38
N THR A 309 -29.48 8.48 -27.83
CA THR A 309 -29.32 8.85 -29.24
C THR A 309 -28.60 7.81 -30.10
N ASP A 310 -27.56 7.15 -29.59
CA ASP A 310 -26.88 6.06 -30.32
C ASP A 310 -27.75 4.81 -30.39
N ARG A 311 -28.55 4.53 -29.35
CA ARG A 311 -29.54 3.44 -29.39
C ARG A 311 -30.66 3.74 -30.38
N ILE A 312 -31.16 4.98 -30.40
CA ILE A 312 -32.16 5.41 -31.39
C ILE A 312 -31.56 5.35 -32.80
N LYS A 313 -30.29 5.74 -32.97
CA LYS A 313 -29.60 5.66 -34.25
C LYS A 313 -29.42 4.20 -34.71
N ALA A 314 -29.03 3.31 -33.81
CA ALA A 314 -28.89 1.87 -34.10
C ALA A 314 -30.23 1.20 -34.42
N LEU A 315 -31.29 1.55 -33.69
CA LEU A 315 -32.64 1.08 -34.00
C LEU A 315 -33.10 1.59 -35.37
N ARG A 316 -32.83 2.87 -35.66
CA ARG A 316 -33.18 3.48 -36.95
C ARG A 316 -32.41 2.86 -38.10
N SER A 317 -31.11 2.60 -37.96
CA SER A 317 -30.34 1.91 -39.00
C SER A 317 -30.83 0.48 -39.21
N SER A 318 -31.12 -0.27 -38.13
CA SER A 318 -31.69 -1.62 -38.27
C SER A 318 -33.08 -1.62 -38.93
N GLN A 319 -33.81 -0.51 -38.79
CA GLN A 319 -35.12 -0.34 -39.42
C GLN A 319 -34.98 0.00 -40.91
N ASP A 320 -34.05 0.90 -41.28
CA ASP A 320 -33.70 1.19 -42.68
C ASP A 320 -33.21 -0.07 -43.40
N ASP A 321 -32.30 -0.84 -42.80
CA ASP A 321 -31.79 -2.10 -43.38
C ASP A 321 -32.94 -3.11 -43.62
N GLY A 322 -33.91 -3.14 -42.69
CA GLY A 322 -35.12 -3.94 -42.83
C GLY A 322 -35.98 -3.50 -44.03
N PHE A 323 -36.20 -2.19 -44.19
CA PHE A 323 -36.95 -1.64 -45.32
C PHE A 323 -36.25 -1.88 -46.66
N GLU A 324 -34.93 -1.68 -46.74
CA GLU A 324 -34.15 -1.95 -47.96
C GLU A 324 -34.25 -3.43 -48.35
N SER A 325 -34.14 -4.34 -47.38
CA SER A 325 -34.29 -5.78 -47.65
C SER A 325 -35.69 -6.15 -48.14
N GLU A 326 -36.74 -5.48 -47.64
CA GLU A 326 -38.13 -5.68 -48.07
C GLU A 326 -38.38 -5.11 -49.48
N GLU A 327 -37.83 -3.93 -49.80
CA GLU A 327 -37.88 -3.35 -51.13
C GLU A 327 -37.12 -4.18 -52.17
N GLU A 328 -35.95 -4.71 -51.82
CA GLU A 328 -35.20 -5.63 -52.67
C GLU A 328 -35.94 -6.94 -52.90
N ALA A 329 -36.63 -7.47 -51.88
CA ALA A 329 -37.48 -8.65 -52.02
C ALA A 329 -38.67 -8.35 -52.96
N ARG A 330 -39.30 -7.19 -52.83
CA ARG A 330 -40.35 -6.72 -53.74
C ARG A 330 -39.87 -6.55 -55.18
N ARG A 331 -38.70 -5.94 -55.41
CA ARG A 331 -38.13 -5.81 -56.75
C ARG A 331 -37.79 -7.17 -57.36
N ARG A 332 -37.28 -8.11 -56.57
CA ARG A 332 -37.04 -9.48 -57.04
C ARG A 332 -38.32 -10.19 -57.42
N TYR A 333 -39.38 -10.04 -56.63
CA TYR A 333 -40.69 -10.61 -56.92
C TYR A 333 -41.31 -10.02 -58.20
N LEU A 334 -41.29 -8.70 -58.37
CA LEU A 334 -41.81 -8.05 -59.58
C LEU A 334 -41.03 -8.47 -60.83
N LYS A 335 -39.71 -8.63 -60.70
CA LYS A 335 -38.88 -9.09 -61.80
C LYS A 335 -39.16 -10.55 -62.18
N SER A 336 -39.41 -11.43 -61.19
CA SER A 336 -39.80 -12.81 -61.50
C SER A 336 -41.18 -12.90 -62.14
N ASP A 337 -42.15 -12.06 -61.73
CA ASP A 337 -43.46 -11.97 -62.42
C ASP A 337 -43.27 -11.50 -63.87
N GLU A 338 -42.45 -10.47 -64.13
CA GLU A 338 -42.16 -9.99 -65.49
C GLU A 338 -41.43 -11.06 -66.35
N ASP A 339 -40.45 -11.77 -65.77
CA ASP A 339 -39.73 -12.84 -66.47
C ASP A 339 -40.67 -14.06 -66.75
N GLU A 340 -41.64 -14.36 -65.87
CA GLU A 340 -42.67 -15.41 -66.09
C GLU A 340 -43.70 -15.01 -67.16
N GLU A 341 -44.12 -13.74 -67.21
CA GLU A 341 -45.02 -13.23 -68.27
C GLU A 341 -44.34 -13.21 -69.65
N GLU A 342 -43.04 -12.88 -69.73
CA GLU A 342 -42.28 -12.96 -70.99
C GLU A 342 -42.09 -14.40 -71.49
N GLU A 343 -41.97 -15.40 -70.59
CA GLU A 343 -41.91 -16.82 -70.99
C GLU A 343 -43.28 -17.39 -71.44
N GLU A 344 -44.41 -16.87 -70.94
CA GLU A 344 -45.76 -17.28 -71.41
C GLU A 344 -46.14 -16.70 -72.78
N ASP A 345 -45.57 -15.56 -73.19
CA ASP A 345 -45.86 -14.91 -74.48
C ASP A 345 -45.02 -15.49 -75.67
N ASP A 346 -43.97 -16.26 -75.39
CA ASP A 346 -43.04 -16.83 -76.39
C ASP A 346 -43.31 -18.31 -76.76
N ASP A 347 -44.29 -18.99 -76.13
CA ASP A 347 -44.78 -20.37 -76.42
C ASP A 347 -46.12 -20.39 -77.19
#